data_AF-A0A969HF07-F1
#
_entry.id   AF-A0A969HF07-F1
#
_cell.length_a   1.000
_cell.length_b   1.000
_cell.length_c   1.000
_cell.angle_alpha   90.00
_cell.angle_beta   90.00
_cell.angle_gamma   90.00
#
_symmetry.space_group_name_H-M   'P 1'
#
loop_
_entity.id
_entity.type
_entity.pdbx_description
1 polymer ?
#
loop_
_entity_poly.entity_id
_entity_poly.type
_entity_poly.pdbx_seq_one_letter_code
_entity_poly.pdbx_strand_id
1 'polypeptide(L)'
;MSSEPALPLSLFNLLRQQFGTDLQPLRCTKATLVHISHTLEDLVLTRQMPAVLFTGFQESSHWREETERYRALTEIAQQVCIFAGGQLPPEGSARELHITLGGDDPLRQEWFLALLSPQFAVLLCGQDRQTGAAEEATRQFDTLWSFRPEVINKVLDLLETVVADYRPERLEQIRAPAGPIPRRTRP
;
A
#
# COMPACT_ATOMS: atom_id res chain seq x y z
N MET A 1 12.40 24.05 -15.67
CA MET A 1 11.63 22.81 -15.43
C MET A 1 12.21 22.22 -14.17
N SER A 2 11.69 22.63 -13.02
CA SER A 2 12.23 22.25 -11.73
C SER A 2 11.78 20.84 -11.43
N SER A 3 12.69 19.87 -11.58
CA SER A 3 12.53 18.54 -11.02
C SER A 3 12.77 18.66 -9.52
N GLU A 4 11.69 18.74 -8.74
CA GLU A 4 11.77 18.48 -7.30
C GLU A 4 12.17 17.02 -7.08
N PRO A 5 12.99 16.71 -6.07
CA PRO A 5 13.45 15.36 -5.85
C PRO A 5 12.27 14.49 -5.42
N ALA A 6 12.05 13.38 -6.12
CA ALA A 6 11.28 12.26 -5.58
C ALA A 6 11.84 11.94 -4.19
N LEU A 7 10.97 11.84 -3.19
CA LEU A 7 11.37 11.47 -1.85
C LEU A 7 12.24 10.19 -1.93
N PRO A 8 13.46 10.17 -1.37
CA PRO A 8 14.31 8.97 -1.39
C PRO A 8 13.84 7.93 -0.36
N LEU A 9 12.52 7.85 -0.12
CA LEU A 9 11.93 7.18 1.03
C LEU A 9 11.33 5.85 0.60
N SER A 10 12.16 4.81 0.66
CA SER A 10 11.71 3.43 0.60
C SER A 10 10.93 3.07 1.87
N LEU A 11 9.65 2.71 1.74
CA LEU A 11 8.79 2.36 2.87
C LEU A 11 9.39 1.17 3.63
N PHE A 12 9.80 0.14 2.88
CA PHE A 12 10.43 -1.05 3.45
C PHE A 12 11.68 -0.73 4.27
N ASN A 13 12.63 0.02 3.69
CA ASN A 13 13.90 0.31 4.34
C ASN A 13 13.73 1.19 5.59
N LEU A 14 12.81 2.15 5.55
CA LEU A 14 12.51 3.00 6.71
C LEU A 14 11.93 2.20 7.87
N LEU A 15 10.97 1.32 7.58
CA LEU A 15 10.37 0.47 8.60
C LEU A 15 11.39 -0.52 9.19
N ARG A 16 12.31 -1.04 8.36
CA ARG A 16 13.43 -1.86 8.82
C ARG A 16 14.39 -1.07 9.72
N GLN A 17 14.72 0.16 9.36
CA GLN A 17 15.60 1.00 10.16
C GLN A 17 14.99 1.36 11.51
N GLN A 18 13.70 1.69 11.53
CA GLN A 18 13.02 2.19 12.72
C GLN A 18 12.53 1.06 13.65
N PHE A 19 12.00 -0.03 13.09
CA PHE A 19 11.37 -1.12 13.85
C PHE A 19 12.11 -2.45 13.72
N GLY A 20 13.36 -2.43 13.25
CA GLY A 20 14.11 -3.61 12.82
C GLY A 20 14.22 -4.74 13.84
N THR A 21 14.28 -4.42 15.13
CA THR A 21 14.35 -5.43 16.20
C THR A 21 13.03 -6.18 16.36
N ASP A 22 11.90 -5.48 16.20
CA ASP A 22 10.56 -5.99 16.50
C ASP A 22 9.74 -6.41 15.26
N LEU A 23 10.17 -6.01 14.07
CA LEU A 23 9.48 -6.25 12.80
C LEU A 23 10.40 -6.99 11.83
N GLN A 24 10.67 -8.27 12.10
CA GLN A 24 11.56 -9.09 11.27
C GLN A 24 10.94 -9.42 9.91
N PRO A 25 11.71 -9.45 8.80
CA PRO A 25 11.18 -9.73 7.48
C PRO A 25 10.96 -11.24 7.35
N LEU A 26 9.85 -11.58 6.70
CA LEU A 26 9.52 -12.92 6.28
C LEU A 26 9.87 -13.07 4.79
N ARG A 27 10.29 -14.25 4.38
CA ARG A 27 10.50 -14.53 2.96
C ARG A 27 9.20 -15.03 2.35
N CYS A 28 8.71 -14.31 1.36
CA CYS A 28 7.49 -14.67 0.63
C CYS A 28 7.76 -14.70 -0.87
N THR A 29 6.99 -15.50 -1.61
CA THR A 29 6.96 -15.39 -3.07
C THR A 29 5.98 -14.30 -3.49
N LYS A 30 6.06 -13.82 -4.74
CA LYS A 30 5.05 -12.93 -5.33
C LYS A 30 3.65 -13.52 -5.22
N ALA A 31 3.49 -14.81 -5.53
CA ALA A 31 2.21 -15.50 -5.40
C ALA A 31 1.65 -15.44 -3.97
N THR A 32 2.51 -15.60 -2.95
CA THR A 32 2.10 -15.46 -1.55
C THR A 32 1.66 -14.03 -1.22
N LEU A 33 2.40 -13.02 -1.68
CA LEU A 33 2.03 -11.61 -1.48
C LEU A 33 0.68 -11.28 -2.10
N VAL A 34 0.47 -11.67 -3.36
CA VAL A 34 -0.81 -11.51 -4.08
C VAL A 34 -1.93 -12.18 -3.31
N HIS A 35 -1.75 -13.44 -2.90
CA HIS A 35 -2.79 -14.19 -2.19
C HIS A 35 -3.17 -13.55 -0.85
N ILE A 36 -2.19 -13.05 -0.08
CA ILE A 36 -2.45 -12.37 1.19
C ILE A 36 -3.14 -11.03 0.94
N SER A 37 -2.70 -10.24 -0.04
CA SER A 37 -3.37 -8.99 -0.44
C SER A 37 -4.83 -9.24 -0.81
N HIS A 38 -5.08 -10.20 -1.71
CA HIS A 38 -6.44 -10.55 -2.13
C HIS A 38 -7.31 -11.03 -0.96
N THR A 39 -6.74 -11.80 -0.03
CA THR A 39 -7.46 -12.22 1.19
C THR A 39 -7.88 -11.04 2.06
N LEU A 40 -7.00 -10.05 2.24
CA LEU A 40 -7.31 -8.83 3.00
C LEU A 40 -8.37 -7.97 2.31
N GLU A 41 -8.29 -7.84 0.99
CA GLU A 41 -9.28 -7.13 0.17
C GLU A 41 -10.64 -7.84 0.17
N ASP A 42 -10.66 -9.17 0.10
CA ASP A 42 -11.88 -9.97 0.19
C ASP A 42 -12.57 -9.79 1.55
N LEU A 43 -11.83 -9.57 2.65
CA LEU A 43 -12.44 -9.21 3.92
C LEU A 43 -13.20 -7.89 3.83
N VAL A 44 -12.71 -6.91 3.08
CA VAL A 44 -13.41 -5.63 2.85
C VAL A 44 -14.70 -5.88 2.08
N LEU A 45 -14.61 -6.59 0.96
CA LEU A 45 -15.75 -6.85 0.07
C LEU A 45 -16.82 -7.70 0.74
N THR A 46 -16.43 -8.84 1.32
CA THR A 46 -17.37 -9.82 1.88
C THR A 46 -18.03 -9.35 3.17
N ARG A 47 -17.34 -8.53 3.97
CA ARG A 47 -17.88 -7.99 5.22
C ARG A 47 -18.48 -6.60 5.07
N GLN A 48 -18.48 -6.03 3.86
CA GLN A 48 -18.85 -4.64 3.60
C GLN A 48 -18.17 -3.68 4.57
N MET A 49 -16.88 -3.90 4.80
CA MET A 49 -16.15 -3.24 5.87
C MET A 49 -15.77 -1.82 5.41
N PRO A 50 -16.14 -0.76 6.16
CA PRO A 50 -15.61 0.57 5.88
C PRO A 50 -14.10 0.55 6.14
N ALA A 51 -13.32 0.85 5.10
CA ALA A 51 -11.86 0.86 5.18
C ALA A 51 -11.25 1.95 4.31
N VAL A 52 -10.02 2.36 4.67
CA VAL A 52 -9.10 3.11 3.82
C VAL A 52 -7.99 2.18 3.40
N LEU A 53 -7.76 2.08 2.09
CA LEU A 53 -6.72 1.23 1.52
C LEU A 53 -5.66 2.09 0.86
N PHE A 54 -4.40 1.81 1.14
CA PHE A 54 -3.25 2.30 0.38
C PHE A 54 -2.53 1.11 -0.22
N THR A 55 -2.38 1.08 -1.53
CA THR A 55 -1.76 -0.04 -2.25
C THR A 55 -0.72 0.46 -3.24
N GLY A 56 0.42 -0.20 -3.29
CA GLY A 56 1.51 0.10 -4.21
C GLY A 56 1.85 -1.12 -5.04
N PHE A 57 1.90 -0.92 -6.36
CA PHE A 57 2.27 -1.97 -7.30
C PHE A 57 3.61 -1.68 -7.92
N GLN A 58 4.41 -2.73 -8.07
CA GLN A 58 5.59 -2.66 -8.91
C GLN A 58 5.18 -2.41 -10.36
N GLU A 59 6.00 -1.64 -11.08
CA GLU A 59 5.78 -1.23 -12.47
C GLU A 59 5.49 -2.38 -13.44
N SER A 60 5.91 -3.61 -13.12
CA SER A 60 5.68 -4.81 -13.91
C SER A 60 4.34 -5.54 -13.65
N SER A 61 3.43 -4.96 -12.87
CA SER A 61 2.17 -5.60 -12.48
C SER A 61 1.10 -5.45 -13.56
N HIS A 62 0.36 -6.52 -13.88
CA HIS A 62 -0.77 -6.50 -14.81
C HIS A 62 -1.95 -5.70 -14.24
N TRP A 63 -1.84 -4.36 -14.27
CA TRP A 63 -2.83 -3.44 -13.68
C TRP A 63 -4.26 -3.67 -14.18
N ARG A 64 -4.42 -4.14 -15.43
CA ARG A 64 -5.75 -4.40 -16.02
C ARG A 64 -6.54 -5.46 -15.26
N GLU A 65 -5.87 -6.49 -14.73
CA GLU A 65 -6.53 -7.57 -13.98
C GLU A 65 -7.01 -7.08 -12.61
N GLU A 66 -6.22 -6.20 -11.98
CA GLU A 66 -6.56 -5.64 -10.67
C GLU A 66 -7.61 -4.50 -10.76
N THR A 67 -7.77 -3.87 -11.94
CA THR A 67 -8.67 -2.71 -12.11
C THR A 67 -10.12 -3.01 -11.70
N GLU A 68 -10.67 -4.15 -12.08
CA GLU A 68 -12.05 -4.51 -11.73
C GLU A 68 -12.22 -4.72 -10.21
N ARG A 69 -11.21 -5.31 -9.58
CA ARG A 69 -11.17 -5.55 -8.13
C ARG A 69 -11.12 -4.25 -7.34
N TYR A 70 -10.23 -3.33 -7.71
CA TYR A 70 -10.13 -2.03 -7.06
C TYR A 70 -11.37 -1.16 -7.29
N ARG A 71 -12.00 -1.28 -8.46
CA ARG A 71 -13.32 -0.66 -8.69
C ARG A 71 -14.37 -1.20 -7.73
N ALA A 72 -14.49 -2.52 -7.56
CA ALA A 72 -15.41 -3.11 -6.59
C ALA A 72 -15.10 -2.66 -5.14
N LEU A 73 -13.81 -2.54 -4.78
CA LEU A 73 -13.41 -2.02 -3.48
C LEU A 73 -13.89 -0.58 -3.26
N THR A 74 -13.86 0.30 -4.27
CA THR A 74 -14.30 1.69 -4.14
C THR A 74 -15.80 1.85 -3.85
N GLU A 75 -16.61 0.83 -4.17
CA GLU A 75 -18.05 0.83 -3.85
C GLU A 75 -18.31 0.68 -2.34
N ILE A 76 -17.41 -0.05 -1.64
CA ILE A 76 -17.53 -0.40 -0.23
C ILE A 76 -16.61 0.45 0.66
N ALA A 77 -15.34 0.56 0.28
CA ALA A 77 -14.32 1.29 1.00
C ALA A 77 -14.62 2.79 1.03
N GLN A 78 -14.13 3.46 2.06
CA GLN A 78 -14.24 4.91 2.17
C GLN A 78 -13.27 5.61 1.22
N GLN A 79 -12.08 5.03 1.05
CA GLN A 79 -11.05 5.54 0.15
C GLN A 79 -10.11 4.40 -0.27
N VAL A 80 -9.70 4.41 -1.53
CA VAL A 80 -8.72 3.52 -2.12
C VAL A 80 -7.67 4.37 -2.81
N CYS A 81 -6.43 4.29 -2.34
CA CYS A 81 -5.27 5.03 -2.84
C CYS A 81 -4.32 4.05 -3.52
N ILE A 82 -4.07 4.25 -4.81
CA ILE A 82 -3.22 3.39 -5.63
C ILE A 82 -1.98 4.16 -6.04
N PHE A 83 -0.81 3.63 -5.73
CA PHE A 83 0.50 4.19 -6.07
C PHE A 83 1.12 3.35 -7.19
N ALA A 84 1.51 3.98 -8.30
CA ALA A 84 2.14 3.28 -9.43
C ALA A 84 3.04 4.20 -10.27
N GLY A 85 4.11 3.65 -10.84
CA GLY A 85 5.06 4.37 -11.69
C GLY A 85 4.66 4.57 -13.16
N GLY A 86 3.43 4.21 -13.53
CA GLY A 86 2.96 4.18 -14.93
C GLY A 86 1.64 4.90 -15.16
N GLN A 87 1.16 4.86 -16.40
CA GLN A 87 -0.17 5.38 -16.74
C GLN A 87 -1.24 4.53 -16.06
N LEU A 88 -1.90 5.13 -15.08
CA LEU A 88 -3.13 4.60 -14.50
C LEU A 88 -4.33 5.06 -15.36
N PRO A 89 -5.39 4.24 -15.48
CA PRO A 89 -6.63 4.66 -16.10
C PRO A 89 -7.25 5.83 -15.31
N PRO A 90 -8.20 6.58 -15.88
CA PRO A 90 -8.91 7.60 -15.12
C PRO A 90 -9.56 7.03 -13.85
N GLU A 91 -9.51 7.80 -12.77
CA GLU A 91 -10.23 7.50 -11.51
C GLU A 91 -11.73 7.33 -11.82
N GLY A 92 -12.31 6.19 -11.41
CA GLY A 92 -13.72 5.86 -11.66
C GLY A 92 -14.69 6.51 -10.67
N SER A 93 -14.20 6.98 -9.52
CA SER A 93 -14.99 7.66 -8.50
C SER A 93 -14.13 8.56 -7.62
N ALA A 94 -14.76 9.45 -6.83
CA ALA A 94 -14.04 10.27 -5.86
C ALA A 94 -13.30 9.44 -4.79
N ARG A 95 -13.76 8.22 -4.50
CA ARG A 95 -13.16 7.31 -3.52
C ARG A 95 -11.96 6.56 -4.07
N GLU A 96 -11.70 6.69 -5.36
CA GLU A 96 -10.50 6.19 -6.01
C GLU A 96 -9.51 7.35 -6.16
N LEU A 97 -8.30 7.17 -5.67
CA LEU A 97 -7.22 8.14 -5.80
C LEU A 97 -6.01 7.44 -6.41
N HIS A 98 -5.56 7.95 -7.55
CA HIS A 98 -4.38 7.46 -8.24
C HIS A 98 -3.20 8.40 -8.00
N ILE A 99 -2.10 7.84 -7.51
CA ILE A 99 -0.84 8.53 -7.28
C ILE A 99 0.16 8.00 -8.32
N THR A 100 0.34 8.76 -9.40
CA THR A 100 1.32 8.44 -10.43
C THR A 100 2.71 8.89 -9.97
N LEU A 101 3.50 7.92 -9.52
CA LEU A 101 4.85 8.11 -9.03
C LEU A 101 5.79 8.45 -10.19
N GLY A 102 6.56 9.54 -10.03
CA GLY A 102 7.48 10.05 -11.05
C GLY A 102 8.93 9.61 -10.82
N GLY A 103 9.74 9.63 -11.88
CA GLY A 103 11.20 9.42 -11.79
C GLY A 103 11.58 8.12 -11.09
N ASP A 104 12.61 8.22 -10.22
CA ASP A 104 13.18 7.10 -9.47
C ASP A 104 12.55 6.93 -8.08
N ASP A 105 11.27 7.30 -7.89
CA ASP A 105 10.58 7.14 -6.60
C ASP A 105 10.66 5.66 -6.14
N PRO A 106 11.23 5.39 -4.95
CA PRO A 106 11.43 4.03 -4.47
C PRO A 106 10.14 3.20 -4.38
N LEU A 107 9.00 3.83 -4.12
CA LEU A 107 7.71 3.13 -4.01
C LEU A 107 7.29 2.45 -5.32
N ARG A 108 7.83 2.87 -6.47
CA ARG A 108 7.62 2.19 -7.77
C ARG A 108 8.15 0.76 -7.79
N GLN A 109 9.11 0.46 -6.91
CA GLN A 109 9.78 -0.83 -6.82
C GLN A 109 9.33 -1.64 -5.59
N GLU A 110 8.37 -1.13 -4.82
CA GLU A 110 7.88 -1.77 -3.62
C GLU A 110 6.46 -2.30 -3.81
N TRP A 111 6.18 -3.43 -3.18
CA TRP A 111 4.82 -3.94 -3.02
C TRP A 111 4.33 -3.51 -1.65
N PHE A 112 3.18 -2.85 -1.54
CA PHE A 112 2.59 -2.65 -0.22
C PHE A 112 1.07 -2.61 -0.26
N LEU A 113 0.47 -3.01 0.85
CA LEU A 113 -0.95 -2.86 1.16
C LEU A 113 -1.05 -2.44 2.62
N ALA A 114 -1.56 -1.24 2.86
CA ALA A 114 -2.02 -0.80 4.15
C ALA A 114 -3.55 -0.71 4.13
N LEU A 115 -4.21 -1.44 5.02
CA LEU A 115 -5.66 -1.44 5.16
C LEU A 115 -6.01 -0.99 6.56
N LEU A 116 -6.84 0.04 6.65
CA LEU A 116 -7.27 0.64 7.89
C LEU A 116 -8.78 0.56 8.00
N SER A 117 -9.28 -0.13 9.01
CA SER A 117 -10.68 -0.16 9.37
C SER A 117 -10.86 0.09 10.86
N PRO A 118 -12.09 0.43 11.32
CA PRO A 118 -12.38 0.54 12.74
C PRO A 118 -12.13 -0.76 13.53
N GLN A 119 -12.13 -1.91 12.87
CA GLN A 119 -11.95 -3.22 13.50
C GLN A 119 -10.48 -3.62 13.60
N PHE A 120 -9.67 -3.30 12.59
CA PHE A 120 -8.24 -3.57 12.59
C PHE A 120 -7.49 -2.69 11.59
N ALA A 121 -6.19 -2.58 11.76
CA ALA A 121 -5.31 -2.03 10.75
C ALA A 121 -4.16 -3.01 10.49
N VAL A 122 -3.77 -3.15 9.23
CA VAL A 122 -2.72 -4.07 8.79
C VAL A 122 -1.82 -3.43 7.76
N LEU A 123 -0.54 -3.78 7.82
CA LEU A 123 0.46 -3.50 6.81
C LEU A 123 1.00 -4.82 6.27
N LEU A 124 1.07 -4.91 4.95
CA LEU A 124 1.91 -5.81 4.18
C LEU A 124 2.84 -4.95 3.33
N CYS A 125 4.15 -5.13 3.43
CA CYS A 125 5.13 -4.40 2.62
C CYS A 125 6.25 -5.35 2.20
N GLY A 126 6.48 -5.48 0.89
CA GLY A 126 7.45 -6.39 0.30
C GLY A 126 8.47 -5.63 -0.55
N GLN A 127 9.75 -5.94 -0.32
CA GLN A 127 10.86 -5.53 -1.16
C GLN A 127 11.32 -6.72 -2.00
N ASP A 128 11.31 -6.57 -3.33
CA ASP A 128 11.86 -7.61 -4.22
C ASP A 128 13.37 -7.73 -4.00
N ARG A 129 13.84 -8.97 -3.85
CA ARG A 129 15.26 -9.30 -3.71
C ARG A 129 16.01 -9.34 -5.03
N GLN A 130 15.30 -9.33 -6.16
CA GLN A 130 15.85 -9.34 -7.51
C GLN A 130 16.84 -10.49 -7.77
N THR A 131 16.65 -11.65 -7.12
CA THR A 131 17.57 -12.80 -7.19
C THR A 131 17.47 -13.62 -8.48
N GLY A 132 16.68 -13.15 -9.46
CA GLY A 132 16.24 -13.95 -10.61
C GLY A 132 15.24 -15.02 -10.20
N ALA A 133 14.17 -15.17 -10.99
CA ALA A 133 13.17 -16.22 -10.79
C ALA A 133 12.82 -16.81 -12.16
N ALA A 134 12.59 -18.14 -12.20
CA ALA A 134 12.21 -18.82 -13.43
C ALA A 134 10.79 -18.40 -13.89
N GLU A 135 9.91 -18.11 -12.93
CA GLU A 135 8.55 -17.65 -13.16
C GLU A 135 8.26 -16.41 -12.32
N GLU A 136 7.48 -15.48 -12.88
CA GLU A 136 7.10 -14.22 -12.22
C GLU A 136 6.46 -14.44 -10.84
N ALA A 137 5.60 -15.46 -10.71
CA ALA A 137 4.93 -15.83 -9.47
C ALA A 137 5.89 -16.29 -8.35
N THR A 138 7.08 -16.76 -8.72
CA THR A 138 8.09 -17.33 -7.80
C THR A 138 9.16 -16.34 -7.36
N ARG A 139 9.11 -15.08 -7.83
CA ARG A 139 9.97 -13.98 -7.34
C ARG A 139 9.94 -13.90 -5.83
N GLN A 140 11.09 -13.69 -5.20
CA GLN A 140 11.24 -13.69 -3.76
C GLN A 140 11.31 -12.27 -3.19
N PHE A 141 10.52 -12.05 -2.15
CA PHE A 141 10.42 -10.78 -1.44
C PHE A 141 10.87 -10.96 0.00
N ASP A 142 11.56 -9.96 0.52
CA ASP A 142 11.61 -9.74 1.96
C ASP A 142 10.37 -8.93 2.35
N THR A 143 9.58 -9.44 3.29
CA THR A 143 8.23 -8.93 3.57
C THR A 143 8.08 -8.55 5.03
N LEU A 144 7.65 -7.32 5.28
CA LEU A 144 7.20 -6.85 6.59
C LEU A 144 5.69 -7.02 6.70
N TRP A 145 5.24 -7.52 7.85
CA TRP A 145 3.83 -7.68 8.15
C TRP A 145 3.54 -7.25 9.58
N SER A 146 2.55 -6.38 9.77
CA SER A 146 2.26 -5.83 11.10
C SER A 146 0.79 -5.44 11.25
N PHE A 147 0.28 -5.61 12.46
CA PHE A 147 -0.99 -5.02 12.92
C PHE A 147 -0.76 -3.97 14.04
N ARG A 148 0.50 -3.61 14.31
CA ARG A 148 0.86 -2.74 15.43
C ARG A 148 0.56 -1.27 15.09
N PRO A 149 -0.23 -0.54 15.89
CA PRO A 149 -0.61 0.84 15.59
C PRO A 149 0.57 1.77 15.37
N GLU A 150 1.67 1.62 16.10
CA GLU A 150 2.87 2.44 15.93
C GLU A 150 3.54 2.26 14.56
N VAL A 151 3.48 1.05 14.00
CA VAL A 151 3.98 0.77 12.64
C VAL A 151 3.03 1.36 11.61
N ILE A 152 1.72 1.15 11.76
CA ILE A 152 0.72 1.65 10.80
C ILE A 152 0.71 3.18 10.77
N ASN A 153 0.73 3.86 11.93
CA ASN A 153 0.80 5.33 11.98
C ASN A 153 2.03 5.84 11.21
N LYS A 154 3.19 5.19 11.39
CA LYS A 154 4.39 5.60 10.66
C LYS A 154 4.24 5.43 9.15
N VAL A 155 3.57 4.36 8.70
CA VAL A 155 3.26 4.16 7.27
C VAL A 155 2.33 5.25 6.77
N LEU A 156 1.27 5.58 7.51
CA LEU A 156 0.35 6.66 7.14
C LEU A 156 1.08 7.99 6.99
N ASP A 157 1.91 8.39 7.95
CA ASP A 157 2.66 9.64 7.89
C ASP A 157 3.51 9.71 6.61
N LEU A 158 4.14 8.60 6.22
CA LEU A 158 4.96 8.52 5.02
C LEU A 158 4.12 8.60 3.74
N LEU A 159 3.03 7.83 3.67
CA LEU A 159 2.15 7.83 2.50
C LEU A 159 1.41 9.16 2.33
N GLU A 160 1.03 9.82 3.43
CA GLU A 160 0.48 11.17 3.41
C GLU A 160 1.48 12.19 2.88
N THR A 161 2.77 12.06 3.23
CA THR A 161 3.82 12.92 2.67
C THR A 161 3.93 12.75 1.17
N VAL A 162 3.91 11.49 0.68
CA VAL A 162 3.92 11.20 -0.77
C VAL A 162 2.67 11.76 -1.46
N VAL A 163 1.49 11.60 -0.85
CA VAL A 163 0.25 12.16 -1.40
C VAL A 163 0.30 13.69 -1.41
N ALA A 164 0.86 14.34 -0.39
CA ALA A 164 1.02 15.78 -0.34
C ALA A 164 1.91 16.30 -1.48
N ASP A 165 2.95 15.55 -1.86
CA ASP A 165 3.86 15.93 -2.94
C ASP A 165 3.23 15.72 -4.33
N TYR A 166 2.54 14.60 -4.54
CA TYR A 166 2.00 14.24 -5.87
C TYR A 166 0.57 14.73 -6.14
N ARG A 167 -0.27 14.80 -5.10
CA ARG A 167 -1.72 15.11 -5.17
C ARG A 167 -2.16 15.95 -3.95
N PRO A 168 -1.55 17.13 -3.71
CA PRO A 168 -1.82 17.94 -2.51
C PRO A 168 -3.31 18.28 -2.33
N GLU A 169 -4.05 18.44 -3.43
CA GLU A 169 -5.48 18.74 -3.43
C GLU A 169 -6.36 17.61 -2.88
N ARG A 170 -5.81 16.41 -2.72
CA ARG A 170 -6.51 15.20 -2.23
C ARG A 170 -6.10 14.79 -0.82
N LEU A 171 -5.14 15.49 -0.19
CA LEU A 171 -4.62 15.14 1.14
C LEU A 171 -5.70 15.11 2.23
N GLU A 172 -6.58 16.10 2.27
CA GLU A 172 -7.66 16.15 3.26
C GLU A 172 -8.67 15.00 3.07
N GLN A 173 -8.84 14.52 1.84
CA GLN A 173 -9.73 13.42 1.52
C GLN A 173 -9.22 12.08 2.05
N ILE A 174 -7.90 11.88 2.18
CA ILE A 174 -7.34 10.64 2.72
C ILE A 174 -7.26 10.65 4.26
N ARG A 175 -7.14 11.83 4.87
CA ARG A 175 -7.11 12.01 6.34
C ARG A 175 -8.46 11.83 7.00
N ALA A 176 -9.51 12.39 6.39
CA ALA A 176 -10.86 12.36 6.94
C ALA A 176 -11.40 10.93 7.21
N PRO A 177 -11.23 9.94 6.31
CA PRO A 177 -11.73 8.58 6.51
C PRO A 177 -10.79 7.69 7.33
N ALA A 178 -9.48 7.97 7.39
CA ALA A 178 -8.52 7.07 8.05
C ALA A 178 -8.82 6.85 9.54
N GLY A 179 -9.40 7.84 10.23
CA GLY A 179 -9.83 7.74 11.63
C GLY A 179 -8.69 7.36 12.60
N PRO A 180 -8.97 7.23 13.90
CA PRO A 180 -7.98 6.72 14.85
C PRO A 180 -7.74 5.23 14.63
N ILE A 181 -6.46 4.83 14.52
CA ILE A 181 -6.09 3.42 14.39
C ILE A 181 -6.55 2.64 15.64
N PRO A 182 -7.24 1.50 15.48
CA PRO A 182 -7.69 0.69 16.61
C PRO A 182 -6.49 0.27 17.47
N ARG A 183 -6.54 0.60 18.76
CA ARG A 183 -5.57 0.06 19.72
C ARG A 183 -6.00 -1.35 20.07
N ARG A 184 -5.10 -2.33 19.90
CA ARG A 184 -5.33 -3.66 20.48
C ARG A 184 -5.41 -3.50 22.00
N THR A 185 -6.61 -3.58 22.55
CA THR A 185 -6.78 -3.88 23.98
C THR A 185 -6.33 -5.32 24.17
N ARG A 186 -5.30 -5.51 24.99
CA ARG A 186 -4.88 -6.85 25.40
C ARG A 186 -6.08 -7.47 26.16
N PRO A 187 -6.50 -8.72 25.89
CA PRO A 187 -7.44 -9.41 26.77
C PRO A 187 -6.85 -9.58 28.17
#